data_AF-A0A226E933-F1
#
_entry.id   AF-A0A226E933-F1
#
_cell.length_a   1.000
_cell.length_b   1.000
_cell.length_c   1.000
_cell.angle_alpha   90.00
_cell.angle_beta   90.00
_cell.angle_gamma   90.00
#
_symmetry.space_group_name_H-M   'P 1'
#
loop_
_entity.id
_entity.type
_entity.pdbx_description
1 polymer ?
#
loop_
_entity_poly.entity_id
_entity_poly.type
_entity_poly.pdbx_seq_one_letter_code
_entity_poly.pdbx_strand_id
1 'polypeptide(L)'
;MLLENVANCDIRIFHDKADSTLFPVFSPLPIQIFHLPHAAKDAYFYASTNGHTTLTLSAFDSCKSRLPSCAISILLLPESFTDLKDLYNWLYFSKHWFNYTQEASHDLGRGSINGHQLFHVLVSHHSNKIFSLIYAKNSYTGTIGLHNFGAIYASRDAIEFCVQQDSQQFDLSLQKCKIKDGNIHEMFVNLSRPPTYWDVDPSHNSGYNELFNISISSPEHIRNMISDAANETLRYGEDFGMAYAIKSCFSLLSPRKKDIYWNKSSFTYSFDFFHFLRDRLEFDLKYVLKIQLQSLPKFIRTTFNLFLPVHSHTPEGFPRTRNESNDINLMTTLVEKEITKCGKSVYVALTDRFEAEYDFLRRKHRGIRFHKGDDAINSQPYGYSFKSSGISKVPRCYRSLLESGIHTIVVQNEWREIHRKRKPCRVDDVAKESLLGGGLITLFMICGVLIACAVCAAAFENQNVIWAYIVNLYVFIRANIITSSFSVGNKKTRVLWVHYKS
;
A
#
# COMPACT_ATOMS: atom_id res chain seq x y z
N MET A 1 13.67 48.58 -4.94
CA MET A 1 13.42 48.92 -6.36
C MET A 1 12.41 47.99 -7.04
N LEU A 2 12.54 46.65 -7.03
CA LEU A 2 11.60 45.76 -7.75
C LEU A 2 10.13 45.87 -7.28
N LEU A 3 9.92 46.13 -5.99
CA LEU A 3 8.60 46.15 -5.34
C LEU A 3 8.08 47.57 -5.11
N GLU A 4 8.73 48.55 -5.71
CA GLU A 4 8.33 49.94 -5.62
C GLU A 4 6.96 50.12 -6.28
N ASN A 5 6.06 50.82 -5.61
CA ASN A 5 4.66 51.04 -6.00
C ASN A 5 3.76 49.79 -6.02
N VAL A 6 4.23 48.62 -5.60
CA VAL A 6 3.34 47.47 -5.38
C VAL A 6 2.47 47.80 -4.16
N ALA A 7 1.17 47.97 -4.37
CA ALA A 7 0.20 48.16 -3.30
C ALA A 7 -0.80 47.00 -3.31
N ASN A 8 -1.37 46.69 -2.15
CA ASN A 8 -2.46 45.71 -2.01
C ASN A 8 -2.17 44.24 -2.40
N CYS A 9 -0.92 43.90 -2.72
CA CYS A 9 -0.49 42.50 -2.81
C CYS A 9 0.20 42.03 -1.53
N ASP A 10 0.12 40.73 -1.26
CA ASP A 10 1.01 40.04 -0.35
C ASP A 10 2.26 39.60 -1.13
N ILE A 11 3.44 39.81 -0.55
CA ILE A 11 4.71 39.46 -1.20
C ILE A 11 5.36 38.32 -0.45
N ARG A 12 5.80 37.31 -1.19
CA ARG A 12 6.52 36.15 -0.65
C ARG A 12 7.84 36.04 -1.38
N ILE A 13 8.94 35.99 -0.65
CA ILE A 13 10.27 35.86 -1.19
C ILE A 13 10.81 34.52 -0.76
N PHE A 14 11.04 33.62 -1.71
CA PHE A 14 11.68 32.34 -1.45
C PHE A 14 13.14 32.46 -1.90
N HIS A 15 14.08 32.15 -1.01
CA HIS A 15 15.52 32.19 -1.28
C HIS A 15 16.25 31.08 -0.55
N ASP A 16 17.46 30.74 -0.99
CA ASP A 16 18.31 29.72 -0.38
C ASP A 16 19.56 30.40 0.17
N LYS A 17 20.57 30.63 -0.67
CA LYS A 17 21.87 31.15 -0.24
C LYS A 17 21.95 32.67 0.02
N ALA A 18 20.87 33.42 -0.22
CA ALA A 18 20.83 34.85 0.07
C ALA A 18 20.60 35.09 1.57
N ASP A 19 21.24 36.11 2.14
CA ASP A 19 20.93 36.53 3.51
C ASP A 19 19.53 37.19 3.55
N SER A 20 18.64 36.66 4.39
CA SER A 20 17.27 37.18 4.54
C SER A 20 17.23 38.66 4.94
N THR A 21 18.30 39.18 5.59
CA THR A 21 18.39 40.58 5.98
C THR A 21 18.55 41.54 4.80
N LEU A 22 18.98 41.03 3.64
CA LEU A 22 19.13 41.81 2.40
C LEU A 22 17.80 42.14 1.73
N PHE A 23 16.70 41.54 2.18
CA PHE A 23 15.36 41.87 1.70
C PHE A 23 14.79 42.98 2.57
N PRO A 24 14.82 44.26 2.11
CA PRO A 24 14.20 45.35 2.85
C PRO A 24 12.73 45.04 3.10
N VAL A 25 12.33 45.10 4.37
CA VAL A 25 10.93 45.06 4.77
C VAL A 25 10.33 46.42 4.44
N PHE A 26 9.85 46.57 3.21
CA PHE A 26 9.16 47.78 2.78
C PHE A 26 7.79 47.86 3.48
N SER A 27 7.72 48.62 4.57
CA SER A 27 6.45 49.07 5.14
C SER A 27 5.74 49.94 4.08
N PRO A 28 4.49 49.65 3.67
CA PRO A 28 3.44 48.96 4.43
C PRO A 28 3.09 47.53 3.96
N LEU A 29 3.90 46.88 3.12
CA LEU A 29 3.52 45.59 2.55
C LEU A 29 3.81 44.42 3.50
N PRO A 30 2.87 43.48 3.65
CA PRO A 30 3.18 42.21 4.30
C PRO A 30 4.13 41.41 3.40
N ILE A 31 5.41 41.38 3.78
CA ILE A 31 6.46 40.60 3.12
C ILE A 31 6.76 39.36 3.98
N GLN A 32 6.60 38.19 3.40
CA GLN A 32 7.03 36.92 4.01
C GLN A 32 8.31 36.45 3.31
N ILE A 33 9.36 36.23 4.09
CA ILE A 33 10.65 35.77 3.58
C ILE A 33 10.84 34.32 4.02
N PHE A 34 11.02 33.43 3.07
CA PHE A 34 11.20 32.00 3.26
C PHE A 34 12.60 31.60 2.83
N HIS A 35 13.42 31.23 3.83
CA HIS A 35 14.68 30.56 3.57
C HIS A 35 14.42 29.06 3.34
N LEU A 36 14.70 28.60 2.11
CA LEU A 36 14.55 27.23 1.64
C LEU A 36 15.93 26.64 1.34
N PRO A 37 16.64 26.13 2.35
CA PRO A 37 17.93 25.51 2.13
C PRO A 37 17.79 24.35 1.15
N HIS A 38 18.76 24.18 0.25
CA HIS A 38 18.76 23.13 -0.78
C HIS A 38 18.36 21.74 -0.26
N ALA A 39 18.85 21.37 0.93
CA ALA A 39 18.54 20.09 1.58
C ALA A 39 17.08 19.92 2.03
N ALA A 40 16.34 21.00 2.29
CA ALA A 40 14.94 20.95 2.72
C ALA A 40 13.97 20.75 1.54
N LYS A 41 14.43 20.92 0.29
CA LYS A 41 13.60 20.85 -0.92
C LYS A 41 13.17 19.42 -1.21
N ASP A 42 14.11 18.48 -1.11
CA ASP A 42 13.82 17.05 -1.18
C ASP A 42 12.95 16.61 0.00
N ALA A 43 13.13 17.18 1.19
CA ALA A 43 12.28 16.85 2.33
C ALA A 43 10.83 17.34 2.14
N TYR A 44 10.61 18.51 1.53
CA TYR A 44 9.28 19.09 1.33
C TYR A 44 8.44 18.34 0.30
N PHE A 45 9.02 17.97 -0.85
CA PHE A 45 8.31 17.17 -1.86
C PHE A 45 7.83 15.84 -1.26
N TYR A 46 8.59 15.28 -0.32
CA TYR A 46 8.23 14.05 0.39
C TYR A 46 7.24 14.29 1.56
N ALA A 47 7.25 15.48 2.15
CA ALA A 47 6.37 15.90 3.24
C ALA A 47 4.92 16.15 2.79
N SER A 48 4.76 16.92 1.70
CA SER A 48 3.46 17.38 1.18
C SER A 48 2.63 16.23 0.60
N THR A 49 3.25 15.25 -0.07
CA THR A 49 2.52 14.08 -0.60
C THR A 49 2.04 13.12 0.49
N ASN A 50 2.62 13.20 1.69
CA ASN A 50 2.43 12.18 2.73
C ASN A 50 1.71 12.71 3.98
N GLY A 51 1.21 13.96 3.99
CA GLY A 51 0.31 14.48 5.03
C GLY A 51 0.84 14.54 6.48
N HIS A 52 2.12 14.26 6.75
CA HIS A 52 2.61 13.96 8.11
C HIS A 52 3.76 14.80 8.63
N THR A 53 4.22 15.83 7.93
CA THR A 53 5.23 16.75 8.47
C THR A 53 4.65 18.15 8.59
N THR A 54 4.36 18.53 9.82
CA THR A 54 4.12 19.92 10.19
C THR A 54 5.44 20.67 10.03
N LEU A 55 5.59 21.40 8.92
CA LEU A 55 6.48 22.55 8.95
C LEU A 55 6.07 23.39 10.15
N THR A 56 7.01 23.67 11.04
CA THR A 56 6.87 24.74 12.03
C THR A 56 6.81 26.03 11.23
N LEU A 57 5.60 26.35 10.75
CA LEU A 57 5.26 27.62 10.17
C LEU A 57 5.72 28.69 11.15
N SER A 58 6.56 29.62 10.68
CA SER A 58 6.74 30.88 11.39
C SER A 58 5.35 31.41 11.73
N ALA A 59 5.08 31.66 13.02
CA ALA A 59 3.75 31.93 13.53
C ALA A 59 3.06 32.99 12.65
N PHE A 60 2.02 32.57 11.92
CA PHE A 60 1.22 33.47 11.11
C PHE A 60 0.37 34.30 12.05
N ASP A 61 0.68 35.59 12.17
CA ASP A 61 -0.13 36.53 12.94
C ASP A 61 -1.44 36.82 12.17
N SER A 62 -2.46 36.01 12.45
CA SER A 62 -3.78 36.11 11.83
C SER A 62 -4.49 37.44 12.10
N CYS A 63 -4.04 38.20 13.10
CA CYS A 63 -4.57 39.52 13.43
C CYS A 63 -3.99 40.62 12.55
N LYS A 64 -2.83 40.39 11.91
CA LYS A 64 -2.19 41.30 10.96
C LYS A 64 -2.44 40.94 9.49
N SER A 65 -3.07 39.79 9.22
CA SER A 65 -3.37 39.38 7.85
C SER A 65 -4.64 40.03 7.32
N ARG A 66 -4.47 40.82 6.26
CA ARG A 66 -5.55 41.34 5.41
C ARG A 66 -5.90 40.30 4.33
N LEU A 67 -7.04 40.48 3.66
CA LEU A 67 -7.35 39.79 2.40
C LEU A 67 -6.68 40.56 1.27
N PRO A 68 -5.52 40.12 0.74
CA PRO A 68 -4.87 40.85 -0.34
C PRO A 68 -5.65 40.67 -1.65
N SER A 69 -5.60 41.67 -2.53
CA SER A 69 -6.19 41.58 -3.87
C SER A 69 -5.33 40.73 -4.83
N CYS A 70 -4.08 40.45 -4.45
CA CYS A 70 -3.08 39.72 -5.23
C CYS A 70 -2.01 39.12 -4.33
N ALA A 71 -1.33 38.08 -4.79
CA ALA A 71 -0.16 37.53 -4.15
C ALA A 71 0.99 37.41 -5.16
N ILE A 72 2.17 37.89 -4.79
CA ILE A 72 3.38 37.82 -5.64
C ILE A 72 4.40 36.93 -4.94
N SER A 73 4.69 35.78 -5.54
CA SER A 73 5.74 34.86 -5.12
C SER A 73 7.00 35.08 -5.94
N ILE A 74 8.03 35.62 -5.31
CA ILE A 74 9.35 35.89 -5.89
C ILE A 74 10.27 34.73 -5.55
N LEU A 75 10.81 34.07 -6.57
CA LEU A 75 11.68 32.91 -6.46
C LEU A 75 13.10 33.36 -6.82
N LEU A 76 13.99 33.47 -5.83
CA LEU A 76 15.38 33.86 -6.03
C LEU A 76 16.23 32.61 -6.22
N LEU A 77 16.62 32.35 -7.47
CA LEU A 77 17.46 31.20 -7.78
C LEU A 77 18.90 31.45 -7.31
N PRO A 78 19.56 30.46 -6.68
CA PRO A 78 21.00 30.53 -6.44
C PRO A 78 21.76 30.54 -7.78
N GLU A 79 22.91 31.20 -7.82
CA GLU A 79 23.77 31.30 -9.03
C GLU A 79 24.15 29.94 -9.60
N SER A 80 24.26 28.92 -8.75
CA SER A 80 24.69 27.55 -9.06
C SER A 80 23.54 26.62 -9.48
N PHE A 81 22.46 27.15 -10.03
CA PHE A 81 21.37 26.30 -10.50
C PHE A 81 21.82 25.51 -11.71
N THR A 82 21.67 24.18 -11.71
CA THR A 82 22.07 23.33 -12.84
C THR A 82 21.00 22.35 -13.29
N ASP A 83 19.92 22.15 -12.51
CA ASP A 83 18.91 21.11 -12.77
C ASP A 83 17.49 21.69 -12.82
N LEU A 84 16.75 21.40 -13.90
CA LEU A 84 15.33 21.75 -14.05
C LEU A 84 14.45 21.18 -12.94
N LYS A 85 14.84 20.03 -12.37
CA LYS A 85 14.12 19.40 -11.26
C LYS A 85 14.07 20.30 -10.03
N ASP A 86 15.16 21.01 -9.73
CA ASP A 86 15.16 21.95 -8.63
C ASP A 86 14.15 23.06 -8.91
N LEU A 87 14.09 23.59 -10.14
CA LEU A 87 13.21 24.71 -10.49
C LEU A 87 11.74 24.29 -10.34
N TYR A 88 11.43 23.08 -10.79
CA TYR A 88 10.14 22.45 -10.55
C TYR A 88 9.82 22.39 -9.04
N ASN A 89 10.75 21.95 -8.19
CA ASN A 89 10.53 21.87 -6.74
C ASN A 89 10.26 23.26 -6.11
N TRP A 90 10.95 24.31 -6.58
CA TRP A 90 10.71 25.68 -6.13
C TRP A 90 9.32 26.19 -6.52
N LEU A 91 8.94 25.95 -7.77
CA LEU A 91 7.61 26.32 -8.28
C LEU A 91 6.51 25.54 -7.54
N TYR A 92 6.73 24.24 -7.30
CA TYR A 92 5.85 23.37 -6.53
C TYR A 92 5.65 23.90 -5.12
N PHE A 93 6.75 24.19 -4.43
CA PHE A 93 6.73 24.71 -3.08
C PHE A 93 5.94 26.01 -3.01
N SER A 94 6.24 26.96 -3.88
CA SER A 94 5.56 28.26 -3.92
C SER A 94 4.05 28.14 -4.16
N LYS A 95 3.63 27.28 -5.10
CA LYS A 95 2.20 27.03 -5.37
C LYS A 95 1.53 26.32 -4.20
N HIS A 96 2.12 25.24 -3.70
CA HIS A 96 1.53 24.44 -2.63
C HIS A 96 1.42 25.24 -1.32
N TRP A 97 2.42 26.08 -1.03
CA TRP A 97 2.37 26.99 0.10
C TRP A 97 1.19 27.95 0.00
N PHE A 98 0.92 28.48 -1.20
CA PHE A 98 -0.23 29.32 -1.42
C PHE A 98 -1.56 28.59 -1.16
N ASN A 99 -1.74 27.41 -1.74
CA ASN A 99 -2.94 26.60 -1.51
C ASN A 99 -3.14 26.30 -0.02
N TYR A 100 -2.07 25.94 0.69
CA TYR A 100 -2.14 25.66 2.13
C TYR A 100 -2.56 26.90 2.94
N THR A 101 -1.99 28.08 2.64
CA THR A 101 -2.42 29.33 3.31
C THR A 101 -3.86 29.71 2.99
N GLN A 102 -4.34 29.35 1.80
CA GLN A 102 -5.70 29.61 1.35
C GLN A 102 -6.70 28.67 2.01
N GLU A 103 -6.41 27.37 2.10
CA GLU A 103 -7.23 26.38 2.84
C GLU A 103 -7.36 26.78 4.31
N ALA A 104 -6.25 27.15 4.96
CA ALA A 104 -6.28 27.66 6.33
C ALA A 104 -7.13 28.94 6.48
N SER A 105 -7.20 29.78 5.44
CA SER A 105 -8.04 30.99 5.42
C SER A 105 -9.51 30.67 5.15
N HIS A 106 -9.80 29.66 4.32
CA HIS A 106 -11.14 29.18 4.02
C HIS A 106 -11.80 28.56 5.26
N ASP A 107 -11.04 27.76 6.04
CA ASP A 107 -11.48 27.23 7.34
C ASP A 107 -11.86 28.33 8.35
N LEU A 108 -11.32 29.55 8.15
CA LEU A 108 -11.62 30.75 8.96
C LEU A 108 -12.71 31.64 8.33
N GLY A 109 -13.38 31.19 7.27
CA GLY A 109 -14.44 31.95 6.59
C GLY A 109 -13.96 33.17 5.80
N ARG A 110 -12.66 33.25 5.49
CA ARG A 110 -12.09 34.33 4.66
C ARG A 110 -12.13 33.93 3.19
N GLY A 111 -12.47 34.89 2.32
CA GLY A 111 -12.55 34.67 0.87
C GLY A 111 -11.25 34.09 0.29
N SER A 112 -11.39 33.18 -0.67
CA SER A 112 -10.27 32.55 -1.36
C SER A 112 -9.74 33.45 -2.47
N ILE A 113 -8.42 33.67 -2.51
CA ILE A 113 -7.75 34.39 -3.62
C ILE A 113 -7.81 33.49 -4.84
N ASN A 114 -8.36 33.95 -5.96
CA ASN A 114 -8.43 33.16 -7.19
C ASN A 114 -7.01 32.89 -7.72
N GLY A 115 -6.76 31.72 -8.33
CA GLY A 115 -5.46 31.40 -8.94
C GLY A 115 -4.97 32.48 -9.92
N HIS A 116 -5.90 33.19 -10.59
CA HIS A 116 -5.60 34.34 -11.45
C HIS A 116 -5.03 35.58 -10.75
N GLN A 117 -5.05 35.62 -9.41
CA GLN A 117 -4.50 36.71 -8.59
C GLN A 117 -3.14 36.33 -7.98
N LEU A 118 -2.65 35.12 -8.25
CA LEU A 118 -1.32 34.66 -7.86
C LEU A 118 -0.35 34.90 -9.03
N PHE A 119 0.77 35.53 -8.72
CA PHE A 119 1.85 35.85 -9.66
C PHE A 119 3.13 35.16 -9.21
N HIS A 120 3.76 34.42 -10.10
CA HIS A 120 5.04 33.77 -9.84
C HIS A 120 6.13 34.48 -10.64
N VAL A 121 7.12 35.02 -9.93
CA VAL A 121 8.21 35.78 -10.52
C VAL A 121 9.52 35.07 -10.23
N LEU A 122 10.12 34.48 -11.24
CA LEU A 122 11.45 33.90 -11.16
C LEU A 122 12.51 35.00 -11.30
N VAL A 123 13.44 35.10 -10.38
CA VAL A 123 14.55 36.07 -10.47
C VAL A 123 15.84 35.31 -10.70
N SER A 124 16.50 35.64 -11.80
CA SER A 124 17.73 35.00 -12.24
C SER A 124 18.72 36.04 -12.78
N HIS A 125 20.00 35.67 -12.82
CA HIS A 125 21.02 36.49 -13.45
C HIS A 125 20.84 36.49 -14.98
N HIS A 126 21.21 37.58 -15.66
CA HIS A 126 21.04 37.71 -17.11
C HIS A 126 21.80 36.65 -17.93
N SER A 127 22.92 36.11 -17.41
CA SER A 127 23.62 34.96 -18.03
C SER A 127 22.82 33.67 -18.00
N ASN A 128 21.87 33.56 -17.06
CA ASN A 128 21.11 32.35 -16.77
C ASN A 128 19.75 32.36 -17.47
N LYS A 129 19.65 33.05 -18.62
CA LYS A 129 18.49 32.97 -19.52
C LYS A 129 18.19 31.53 -19.95
N ILE A 130 19.11 30.57 -19.80
CA ILE A 130 18.90 29.14 -20.09
C ILE A 130 17.74 28.53 -19.29
N PHE A 131 17.45 28.99 -18.06
CA PHE A 131 16.31 28.49 -17.26
C PHE A 131 14.94 28.88 -17.82
N SER A 132 14.93 29.71 -18.84
CA SER A 132 13.72 29.98 -19.57
C SER A 132 13.20 28.72 -20.25
N LEU A 133 13.99 27.67 -20.56
CA LEU A 133 13.56 26.40 -21.19
C LEU A 133 12.61 25.50 -20.37
N ILE A 134 11.77 26.05 -19.48
CA ILE A 134 10.72 25.28 -18.79
C ILE A 134 9.76 24.73 -19.84
N TYR A 135 9.97 23.47 -20.21
CA TYR A 135 9.26 22.84 -21.32
C TYR A 135 7.82 22.54 -20.91
N ALA A 136 6.87 23.34 -21.40
CA ALA A 136 5.44 23.04 -21.27
C ALA A 136 5.05 22.05 -22.38
N LYS A 137 4.91 20.77 -22.06
CA LYS A 137 4.26 19.78 -22.94
C LYS A 137 3.27 18.94 -22.13
N ASN A 138 2.08 18.77 -22.70
CA ASN A 138 1.02 17.91 -22.19
C ASN A 138 1.53 16.48 -21.98
N SER A 139 1.52 15.96 -20.75
CA SER A 139 1.25 14.54 -20.45
C SER A 139 1.33 14.15 -18.96
N TYR A 140 0.16 13.88 -18.37
CA TYR A 140 -0.16 12.74 -17.50
C TYR A 140 0.58 12.40 -16.19
N THR A 141 1.58 13.15 -15.72
CA THR A 141 2.10 12.93 -14.34
C THR A 141 2.44 14.21 -13.60
N GLY A 142 1.60 14.59 -12.62
CA GLY A 142 1.96 15.53 -11.54
C GLY A 142 2.33 16.95 -11.98
N THR A 143 1.64 17.48 -12.98
CA THR A 143 2.01 18.77 -13.56
C THR A 143 1.57 19.95 -12.68
N ILE A 144 2.41 20.99 -12.59
CA ILE A 144 2.12 22.18 -11.77
C ILE A 144 1.48 23.25 -12.65
N GLY A 145 0.15 23.34 -12.55
CA GLY A 145 -0.60 24.49 -13.06
C GLY A 145 -0.14 25.82 -12.41
N LEU A 146 0.58 26.70 -13.10
CA LEU A 146 0.96 28.03 -12.63
C LEU A 146 0.18 29.08 -13.41
N HIS A 147 -0.46 30.01 -12.71
CA HIS A 147 -1.02 31.20 -13.35
C HIS A 147 0.00 32.34 -13.26
N ASN A 148 -0.03 33.24 -14.26
CA ASN A 148 0.77 34.46 -14.26
C ASN A 148 2.25 34.22 -13.88
N PHE A 149 2.96 33.44 -14.69
CA PHE A 149 4.39 33.19 -14.51
C PHE A 149 5.24 34.17 -15.34
N GLY A 150 6.21 34.82 -14.69
CA GLY A 150 7.14 35.75 -15.32
C GLY A 150 8.55 35.56 -14.79
N ALA A 151 9.53 36.03 -15.54
CA ALA A 151 10.94 35.97 -15.17
C ALA A 151 11.57 37.37 -15.18
N ILE A 152 12.36 37.68 -14.17
CA ILE A 152 13.25 38.83 -14.11
C ILE A 152 14.66 38.34 -14.38
N TYR A 153 15.30 38.91 -15.39
CA TYR A 153 16.73 38.76 -15.64
C TYR A 153 17.44 40.04 -15.21
N ALA A 154 18.22 39.94 -14.13
CA ALA A 154 19.00 41.05 -13.62
C ALA A 154 20.45 40.95 -14.11
N SER A 155 20.99 42.05 -14.63
CA SER A 155 22.42 42.29 -14.83
C SER A 155 22.86 43.48 -13.98
N ARG A 156 24.14 43.87 -14.07
CA ARG A 156 24.63 45.07 -13.36
C ARG A 156 23.95 46.35 -13.83
N ASP A 157 23.61 46.43 -15.12
CA ASP A 157 23.18 47.68 -15.77
C ASP A 157 21.70 47.67 -16.16
N ALA A 158 21.05 46.51 -16.16
CA ALA A 158 19.66 46.38 -16.61
C ALA A 158 18.89 45.32 -15.83
N ILE A 159 17.60 45.58 -15.65
CA ILE A 159 16.62 44.60 -15.19
C ILE A 159 15.63 44.42 -16.32
N GLU A 160 15.58 43.23 -16.89
CA GLU A 160 14.64 42.87 -17.94
C GLU A 160 13.55 41.98 -17.35
N PHE A 161 12.29 42.34 -17.58
CA PHE A 161 11.15 41.55 -17.14
C PHE A 161 10.48 40.91 -18.35
N CYS A 162 10.40 39.59 -18.34
CA CYS A 162 9.88 38.77 -19.41
C CYS A 162 8.63 38.01 -18.96
N VAL A 163 7.60 38.05 -19.81
CA VAL A 163 6.38 37.26 -19.64
C VAL A 163 6.15 36.46 -20.92
N GLN A 164 5.84 35.18 -20.76
CA GLN A 164 5.49 34.31 -21.88
C GLN A 164 4.04 34.60 -22.34
N GLN A 165 3.82 34.79 -23.63
CA GLN A 165 2.47 34.91 -24.20
C GLN A 165 1.88 33.56 -24.59
N ASP A 166 0.55 33.50 -24.71
CA ASP A 166 -0.19 32.31 -25.12
C ASP A 166 0.02 31.98 -26.61
N SER A 167 0.66 30.84 -26.88
CA SER A 167 0.39 29.97 -28.03
C SER A 167 1.14 28.65 -27.81
N GLN A 168 0.62 27.55 -28.37
CA GLN A 168 1.06 26.19 -28.04
C GLN A 168 2.59 26.00 -28.19
N GLN A 169 3.14 25.35 -27.17
CA GLN A 169 4.56 25.04 -26.96
C GLN A 169 5.37 26.23 -26.40
N PHE A 170 5.99 26.00 -25.26
CA PHE A 170 6.84 26.99 -24.61
C PHE A 170 8.04 27.31 -25.52
N ASP A 171 8.10 28.54 -26.04
CA ASP A 171 9.18 29.03 -26.89
C ASP A 171 9.71 30.38 -26.37
N LEU A 172 11.02 30.44 -26.16
CA LEU A 172 11.77 31.61 -25.73
C LEU A 172 11.69 32.78 -26.68
N SER A 173 11.56 32.50 -27.96
CA SER A 173 11.40 33.52 -28.99
C SER A 173 10.11 34.31 -28.80
N LEU A 174 9.12 33.75 -28.09
CA LEU A 174 7.80 34.32 -27.88
C LEU A 174 7.66 35.05 -26.53
N GLN A 175 8.72 35.14 -25.72
CA GLN A 175 8.70 35.95 -24.50
C GLN A 175 8.65 37.43 -24.86
N LYS A 176 7.66 38.14 -24.31
CA LYS A 176 7.67 39.60 -24.32
C LYS A 176 8.47 40.10 -23.14
N CYS A 177 9.68 40.53 -23.44
CA CYS A 177 10.56 41.17 -22.49
C CYS A 177 10.45 42.69 -22.61
N LYS A 178 10.40 43.38 -21.48
CA LYS A 178 10.54 44.84 -21.41
C LYS A 178 11.59 45.16 -20.35
N ILE A 179 12.53 46.06 -20.68
CA ILE A 179 13.40 46.66 -19.68
C ILE A 179 12.50 47.34 -18.64
N LYS A 180 12.81 47.14 -17.36
CA LYS A 180 11.96 47.58 -16.26
C LYS A 180 11.73 49.09 -16.32
N ASP A 181 10.47 49.46 -16.46
CA ASP A 181 9.99 50.83 -16.64
C ASP A 181 8.61 50.96 -15.95
N GLY A 182 8.58 50.71 -14.64
CA GLY A 182 7.34 50.75 -13.83
C GLY A 182 7.23 49.67 -12.75
N ASN A 183 6.02 49.51 -12.21
CA ASN A 183 5.65 48.49 -11.22
C ASN A 183 5.52 47.10 -11.86
N ILE A 184 6.08 46.07 -11.22
CA ILE A 184 6.05 44.70 -11.71
C ILE A 184 4.63 44.15 -11.96
N HIS A 185 3.63 44.49 -11.15
CA HIS A 185 2.24 44.07 -11.33
C HIS A 185 1.64 44.69 -12.60
N GLU A 186 1.87 45.98 -12.84
CA GLU A 186 1.42 46.65 -14.06
C GLU A 186 2.14 46.09 -15.29
N MET A 187 3.45 45.84 -15.19
CA MET A 187 4.20 45.17 -16.25
C MET A 187 3.64 43.77 -16.52
N PHE A 188 3.29 43.02 -15.46
CA PHE A 188 2.65 41.72 -15.58
C PHE A 188 1.34 41.84 -16.35
N VAL A 189 0.44 42.71 -15.92
CA VAL A 189 -0.87 42.93 -16.56
C VAL A 189 -0.73 43.41 -18.00
N ASN A 190 0.25 44.26 -18.30
CA ASN A 190 0.46 44.80 -19.64
C ASN A 190 1.06 43.76 -20.60
N LEU A 191 1.99 42.93 -20.12
CA LEU A 191 2.65 41.91 -20.93
C LEU A 191 1.81 40.63 -21.06
N SER A 192 0.98 40.32 -20.06
CA SER A 192 0.20 39.08 -19.95
C SER A 192 -1.20 39.17 -20.52
N ARG A 193 -1.64 40.24 -21.20
CA ARG A 193 -3.02 40.26 -21.72
C ARG A 193 -3.18 39.28 -22.89
N PRO A 194 -4.06 38.24 -22.77
CA PRO A 194 -4.91 37.85 -21.62
C PRO A 194 -4.25 36.85 -20.63
N PRO A 195 -4.55 36.90 -19.30
CA PRO A 195 -3.87 36.13 -18.26
C PRO A 195 -3.99 34.61 -18.45
N THR A 196 -2.90 33.87 -18.23
CA THR A 196 -2.73 32.49 -18.72
C THR A 196 -2.47 31.44 -17.63
N TYR A 197 -2.61 30.17 -18.02
CA TYR A 197 -2.34 28.96 -17.23
C TYR A 197 -1.17 28.20 -17.87
N TRP A 198 -0.17 27.83 -17.07
CA TRP A 198 1.04 27.12 -17.47
C TRP A 198 1.10 25.78 -16.78
N ASP A 199 1.73 24.78 -17.41
CA ASP A 199 1.92 23.47 -16.80
C ASP A 199 3.39 23.06 -16.84
N VAL A 200 3.96 22.70 -15.69
CA VAL A 200 5.37 22.30 -15.55
C VAL A 200 5.46 20.79 -15.34
N ASP A 201 6.18 20.09 -16.23
CA ASP A 201 6.38 18.64 -16.18
C ASP A 201 7.88 18.30 -15.99
N PRO A 202 8.28 17.62 -14.90
CA PRO A 202 9.67 17.26 -14.63
C PRO A 202 10.11 15.95 -15.30
N SER A 203 9.22 15.22 -15.98
CA SER A 203 9.47 13.85 -16.46
C SER A 203 10.36 13.75 -17.71
N HIS A 204 10.68 14.87 -18.36
CA HIS A 204 11.44 14.91 -19.62
C HIS A 204 12.89 15.43 -19.47
N ASN A 205 13.69 14.80 -18.60
CA ASN A 205 15.13 15.06 -18.49
C ASN A 205 15.99 14.13 -19.38
N SER A 206 15.41 13.49 -20.40
CA SER A 206 16.08 12.47 -21.22
C SER A 206 17.01 13.02 -22.33
N GLY A 207 17.20 14.33 -22.42
CA GLY A 207 17.97 14.97 -23.51
C GLY A 207 19.42 15.37 -23.19
N TYR A 208 19.89 15.23 -21.95
CA TYR A 208 21.21 15.74 -21.54
C TYR A 208 22.19 14.68 -21.00
N ASN A 209 21.83 13.39 -21.07
CA ASN A 209 22.68 12.30 -20.57
C ASN A 209 23.60 11.66 -21.63
N GLU A 210 23.65 12.14 -22.87
CA GLU A 210 24.50 11.55 -23.94
C GLU A 210 26.01 11.85 -23.84
N LEU A 211 26.54 12.27 -22.68
CA LEU A 211 27.97 12.46 -22.47
C LEU A 211 28.65 11.49 -21.50
N PHE A 212 27.95 10.49 -20.97
CA PHE A 212 28.60 9.43 -20.20
C PHE A 212 28.03 8.05 -20.55
N ASN A 213 28.70 7.42 -21.52
CA ASN A 213 28.63 5.99 -21.75
C ASN A 213 29.30 5.25 -20.58
N ILE A 214 28.64 4.23 -20.03
CA ILE A 214 29.20 2.91 -19.71
C ILE A 214 28.00 1.96 -19.52
N SER A 215 27.97 0.92 -20.34
CA SER A 215 27.24 -0.31 -20.06
C SER A 215 28.06 -1.17 -19.10
N ILE A 216 27.40 -1.92 -18.21
CA ILE A 216 27.68 -3.33 -17.86
C ILE A 216 26.71 -3.75 -16.74
N SER A 217 26.16 -4.95 -16.90
CA SER A 217 25.34 -5.73 -15.98
C SER A 217 25.56 -5.45 -14.49
N SER A 218 24.55 -4.86 -13.84
CA SER A 218 24.58 -4.51 -12.42
C SER A 218 23.24 -4.92 -11.73
N PRO A 219 23.16 -4.86 -10.38
CA PRO A 219 21.93 -4.98 -9.58
C PRO A 219 20.70 -4.21 -10.12
N GLU A 220 20.89 -3.30 -11.06
CA GLU A 220 19.85 -2.68 -11.89
C GLU A 220 18.97 -3.68 -12.65
N HIS A 221 19.47 -4.83 -13.10
CA HIS A 221 18.60 -5.80 -13.78
C HIS A 221 17.57 -6.42 -12.83
N ILE A 222 17.98 -6.77 -11.60
CA ILE A 222 17.07 -7.25 -10.56
C ILE A 222 16.16 -6.12 -10.07
N ARG A 223 16.69 -4.89 -9.96
CA ARG A 223 15.89 -3.70 -9.63
C ARG A 223 14.84 -3.42 -10.70
N ASN A 224 15.16 -3.54 -11.98
CA ASN A 224 14.24 -3.36 -13.09
C ASN A 224 13.24 -4.50 -13.15
N MET A 225 13.65 -5.76 -12.95
CA MET A 225 12.71 -6.88 -12.84
C MET A 225 11.74 -6.74 -11.66
N ILE A 226 12.22 -6.32 -10.48
CA ILE A 226 11.36 -6.08 -9.31
C ILE A 226 10.46 -4.87 -9.56
N SER A 227 10.99 -3.81 -10.17
CA SER A 227 10.22 -2.60 -10.53
C SER A 227 9.16 -2.92 -11.58
N ASP A 228 9.46 -3.72 -12.59
CA ASP A 228 8.56 -4.10 -13.67
C ASP A 228 7.52 -5.09 -13.15
N ALA A 229 7.91 -6.09 -12.35
CA ALA A 229 6.97 -6.99 -11.69
C ALA A 229 6.08 -6.24 -10.68
N ALA A 230 6.63 -5.29 -9.93
CA ALA A 230 5.85 -4.44 -9.04
C ALA A 230 4.90 -3.53 -9.84
N ASN A 231 5.36 -2.93 -10.94
CA ASN A 231 4.54 -2.07 -11.80
C ASN A 231 3.45 -2.85 -12.53
N GLU A 232 3.71 -4.06 -12.99
CA GLU A 232 2.69 -4.95 -13.56
C GLU A 232 1.70 -5.43 -12.50
N THR A 233 2.18 -5.79 -11.30
CA THR A 233 1.30 -6.14 -10.17
C THR A 233 0.47 -4.93 -9.72
N LEU A 234 1.01 -3.71 -9.77
CA LEU A 234 0.30 -2.46 -9.51
C LEU A 234 -0.71 -2.13 -10.62
N ARG A 235 -0.41 -2.44 -11.89
CA ARG A 235 -1.28 -2.18 -13.05
C ARG A 235 -2.43 -3.17 -13.18
N TYR A 236 -2.16 -4.45 -12.97
CA TYR A 236 -3.13 -5.54 -13.16
C TYR A 236 -3.73 -6.04 -11.84
N GLY A 237 -3.24 -5.53 -10.70
CA GLY A 237 -3.86 -5.58 -9.38
C GLY A 237 -4.25 -6.99 -8.93
N GLU A 238 -5.54 -7.28 -9.01
CA GLU A 238 -6.15 -8.52 -8.52
C GLU A 238 -6.16 -9.64 -9.57
N ASP A 239 -6.19 -9.31 -10.86
CA ASP A 239 -6.24 -10.30 -11.95
C ASP A 239 -4.90 -11.02 -12.13
N PHE A 240 -3.79 -10.32 -11.84
CA PHE A 240 -2.44 -10.90 -11.90
C PHE A 240 -2.26 -11.97 -10.82
N GLY A 241 -2.70 -11.73 -9.59
CA GLY A 241 -2.57 -12.69 -8.48
C GLY A 241 -3.28 -14.02 -8.74
N MET A 242 -4.46 -13.99 -9.38
CA MET A 242 -5.23 -15.21 -9.65
C MET A 242 -4.56 -16.17 -10.65
N ALA A 243 -3.78 -15.67 -11.60
CA ALA A 243 -3.14 -16.52 -12.62
C ALA A 243 -1.92 -17.29 -12.08
N TYR A 244 -1.25 -16.76 -11.07
CA TYR A 244 -0.02 -17.31 -10.50
C TYR A 244 -0.20 -17.90 -9.09
N ALA A 245 -1.39 -17.81 -8.52
CA ALA A 245 -1.71 -18.41 -7.22
C ALA A 245 -1.54 -19.93 -7.27
N ILE A 246 -0.64 -20.45 -6.44
CA ILE A 246 -0.41 -21.89 -6.32
C ILE A 246 -1.37 -22.45 -5.28
N LYS A 247 -2.21 -23.43 -5.64
CA LYS A 247 -3.18 -24.08 -4.73
C LYS A 247 -2.55 -24.69 -3.47
N SER A 248 -1.23 -24.90 -3.44
CA SER A 248 -0.50 -25.41 -2.28
C SER A 248 -0.15 -24.34 -1.25
N CYS A 249 -0.31 -23.05 -1.56
CA CYS A 249 0.06 -21.93 -0.71
C CYS A 249 -1.14 -21.35 0.04
N PHE A 250 -0.88 -20.44 0.98
CA PHE A 250 -1.94 -19.81 1.76
C PHE A 250 -2.70 -18.75 0.96
N SER A 251 -4.03 -18.80 0.99
CA SER A 251 -4.91 -17.69 0.62
C SER A 251 -4.93 -16.66 1.74
N LEU A 252 -4.57 -15.42 1.44
CA LEU A 252 -4.53 -14.28 2.35
C LEU A 252 -5.75 -13.39 2.09
N LEU A 253 -6.88 -13.78 2.67
CA LEU A 253 -8.19 -13.17 2.45
C LEU A 253 -8.40 -12.00 3.41
N SER A 254 -9.13 -11.00 2.96
CA SER A 254 -9.50 -9.84 3.78
C SER A 254 -10.89 -9.35 3.40
N PRO A 255 -11.51 -8.46 4.18
CA PRO A 255 -12.76 -7.87 3.76
C PRO A 255 -12.53 -6.90 2.59
N ARG A 256 -13.55 -6.74 1.76
CA ARG A 256 -13.54 -5.75 0.68
C ARG A 256 -13.85 -4.36 1.24
N LYS A 257 -13.14 -3.35 0.75
CA LYS A 257 -13.38 -1.95 1.08
C LYS A 257 -13.74 -1.17 -0.17
N LYS A 258 -14.64 -0.21 0.02
CA LYS A 258 -14.99 0.75 -1.02
C LYS A 258 -13.94 1.84 -0.99
N ASP A 259 -13.02 1.79 -1.96
CA ASP A 259 -12.00 2.83 -2.07
C ASP A 259 -12.59 4.02 -2.83
N ILE A 260 -12.56 5.18 -2.19
CA ILE A 260 -12.94 6.44 -2.80
C ILE A 260 -11.65 7.05 -3.33
N TYR A 261 -11.34 6.81 -4.60
CA TYR A 261 -10.28 7.56 -5.27
C TYR A 261 -10.80 8.97 -5.56
N TRP A 262 -10.22 9.96 -4.89
CA TRP A 262 -10.62 11.37 -4.91
C TRP A 262 -10.73 12.02 -6.31
N ASN A 263 -10.20 11.39 -7.36
CA ASN A 263 -10.11 11.99 -8.69
C ASN A 263 -10.79 11.18 -9.81
N LYS A 264 -11.52 10.11 -9.50
CA LYS A 264 -12.30 9.36 -10.51
C LYS A 264 -13.69 9.05 -9.97
N SER A 265 -14.72 9.31 -10.78
CA SER A 265 -16.09 8.86 -10.55
C SER A 265 -16.26 7.33 -10.58
N SER A 266 -15.19 6.58 -10.81
CA SER A 266 -15.18 5.12 -10.70
C SER A 266 -14.71 4.68 -9.32
N PHE A 267 -15.62 4.11 -8.53
CA PHE A 267 -15.24 3.33 -7.35
C PHE A 267 -14.53 2.06 -7.83
N THR A 268 -13.26 1.91 -7.47
CA THR A 268 -12.63 0.61 -7.42
C THR A 268 -12.83 0.07 -6.02
N TYR A 269 -13.00 -1.23 -5.93
CA TYR A 269 -12.96 -1.90 -4.66
C TYR A 269 -11.75 -2.79 -4.68
N SER A 270 -11.12 -2.90 -3.54
CA SER A 270 -10.03 -3.84 -3.35
C SER A 270 -10.20 -4.55 -2.02
N PHE A 271 -9.48 -5.64 -1.88
CA PHE A 271 -9.34 -6.33 -0.62
C PHE A 271 -8.45 -5.54 0.34
N ASP A 272 -8.94 -5.28 1.56
CA ASP A 272 -8.29 -4.41 2.56
C ASP A 272 -6.81 -4.73 2.76
N PHE A 273 -6.48 -6.03 2.87
CA PHE A 273 -5.12 -6.46 3.09
C PHE A 273 -4.24 -6.32 1.83
N PHE A 274 -4.80 -6.56 0.64
CA PHE A 274 -4.08 -6.33 -0.60
C PHE A 274 -3.77 -4.84 -0.79
N HIS A 275 -4.74 -3.96 -0.51
CA HIS A 275 -4.54 -2.51 -0.52
C HIS A 275 -3.44 -2.10 0.46
N PHE A 276 -3.47 -2.64 1.68
CA PHE A 276 -2.43 -2.41 2.68
C PHE A 276 -1.04 -2.84 2.18
N LEU A 277 -0.92 -4.04 1.62
CA LEU A 277 0.35 -4.53 1.09
C LEU A 277 0.86 -3.68 -0.07
N ARG A 278 -0.05 -3.27 -0.97
CA ARG A 278 0.26 -2.42 -2.12
C ARG A 278 0.75 -1.04 -1.69
N ASP A 279 0.02 -0.36 -0.81
CA ASP A 279 0.40 0.96 -0.30
C ASP A 279 1.72 0.87 0.46
N ARG A 280 1.92 -0.21 1.23
CA ARG A 280 3.16 -0.43 1.95
C ARG A 280 4.32 -0.71 1.01
N LEU A 281 4.08 -1.48 -0.05
CA LEU A 281 5.05 -1.75 -1.10
C LEU A 281 5.44 -0.48 -1.84
N GLU A 282 4.48 0.36 -2.23
CA GLU A 282 4.72 1.63 -2.91
C GLU A 282 5.54 2.56 -2.01
N PHE A 283 5.15 2.66 -0.73
CA PHE A 283 5.90 3.41 0.27
C PHE A 283 7.32 2.87 0.39
N ASP A 284 7.48 1.58 0.68
CA ASP A 284 8.78 0.96 0.93
C ASP A 284 9.67 0.99 -0.33
N LEU A 285 9.17 0.67 -1.53
CA LEU A 285 9.95 0.75 -2.77
C LEU A 285 10.53 2.15 -3.00
N LYS A 286 9.77 3.21 -2.70
CA LYS A 286 10.25 4.60 -2.79
C LYS A 286 11.43 4.87 -1.85
N TYR A 287 11.44 4.26 -0.66
CA TYR A 287 12.57 4.34 0.28
C TYR A 287 13.71 3.37 -0.07
N VAL A 288 13.38 2.16 -0.51
CA VAL A 288 14.31 1.06 -0.79
C VAL A 288 15.10 1.29 -2.08
N LEU A 289 14.57 2.02 -3.07
CA LEU A 289 15.39 2.44 -4.22
C LEU A 289 16.62 3.27 -3.82
N LYS A 290 16.65 3.81 -2.59
CA LYS A 290 17.83 4.49 -2.01
C LYS A 290 18.75 3.58 -1.17
N ILE A 291 18.31 2.37 -0.80
CA ILE A 291 18.98 1.49 0.16
C ILE A 291 19.31 0.14 -0.50
N GLN A 292 20.45 -0.47 -0.19
CA GLN A 292 20.78 -1.81 -0.71
C GLN A 292 19.79 -2.86 -0.20
N LEU A 293 19.22 -3.67 -1.11
CA LEU A 293 18.24 -4.75 -0.85
C LEU A 293 18.61 -5.72 0.29
N GLN A 294 19.91 -5.92 0.52
CA GLN A 294 20.41 -6.83 1.57
C GLN A 294 20.22 -6.28 2.99
N SER A 295 19.96 -4.97 3.14
CA SER A 295 19.79 -4.30 4.44
C SER A 295 18.33 -4.06 4.82
N LEU A 296 17.37 -4.67 4.10
CA LEU A 296 15.95 -4.49 4.39
C LEU A 296 15.60 -5.06 5.77
N PRO A 297 14.93 -4.28 6.63
CA PRO A 297 14.35 -4.79 7.87
C PRO A 297 13.50 -6.05 7.60
N LYS A 298 13.58 -7.03 8.51
CA LYS A 298 12.86 -8.31 8.42
C LYS A 298 11.36 -8.11 8.09
N PHE A 299 10.74 -7.10 8.70
CA PHE A 299 9.34 -6.74 8.48
C PHE A 299 9.03 -6.40 7.01
N ILE A 300 9.89 -5.60 6.36
CA ILE A 300 9.72 -5.25 4.94
C ILE A 300 9.78 -6.52 4.10
N ARG A 301 10.82 -7.34 4.29
CA ARG A 301 10.96 -8.62 3.56
C ARG A 301 9.76 -9.54 3.75
N THR A 302 9.21 -9.64 4.95
CA THR A 302 8.00 -10.42 5.22
C THR A 302 6.79 -9.84 4.47
N THR A 303 6.62 -8.52 4.48
CA THR A 303 5.52 -7.84 3.76
C THR A 303 5.60 -8.08 2.25
N PHE A 304 6.80 -7.96 1.67
CA PHE A 304 7.05 -8.31 0.27
C PHE A 304 6.69 -9.76 -0.04
N ASN A 305 7.09 -10.71 0.82
CA ASN A 305 6.75 -12.12 0.64
C ASN A 305 5.24 -12.36 0.68
N LEU A 306 4.50 -11.65 1.54
CA LEU A 306 3.05 -11.74 1.62
C LEU A 306 2.33 -11.14 0.41
N PHE A 307 2.99 -10.24 -0.34
CA PHE A 307 2.46 -9.65 -1.57
C PHE A 307 2.77 -10.49 -2.83
N LEU A 308 3.64 -11.51 -2.72
CA LEU A 308 3.96 -12.35 -3.86
C LEU A 308 2.69 -13.05 -4.37
N PRO A 309 2.52 -13.15 -5.70
CA PRO A 309 1.30 -13.70 -6.30
C PRO A 309 1.15 -15.21 -6.06
N VAL A 310 2.12 -15.83 -5.40
CA VAL A 310 2.01 -17.20 -4.87
C VAL A 310 0.88 -17.32 -3.85
N HIS A 311 0.51 -16.23 -3.18
CA HIS A 311 -0.60 -16.12 -2.26
C HIS A 311 -1.84 -15.59 -3.00
N SER A 312 -2.97 -16.28 -2.85
CA SER A 312 -4.24 -15.73 -3.36
C SER A 312 -4.75 -14.64 -2.42
N HIS A 313 -5.03 -13.45 -2.95
CA HIS A 313 -5.65 -12.35 -2.18
C HIS A 313 -7.15 -12.22 -2.42
N THR A 314 -7.68 -13.02 -3.35
CA THR A 314 -9.08 -13.03 -3.76
C THR A 314 -9.69 -14.39 -3.45
N PRO A 315 -10.96 -14.44 -3.02
CA PRO A 315 -11.61 -15.71 -2.76
C PRO A 315 -11.90 -16.46 -4.07
N GLU A 316 -11.96 -17.79 -3.99
CA GLU A 316 -12.35 -18.65 -5.09
C GLU A 316 -13.78 -18.33 -5.56
N GLY A 317 -13.96 -18.21 -6.88
CA GLY A 317 -15.24 -17.83 -7.47
C GLY A 317 -15.49 -16.32 -7.48
N PHE A 318 -14.46 -15.50 -7.27
CA PHE A 318 -14.54 -14.06 -7.44
C PHE A 318 -15.07 -13.69 -8.85
N PRO A 319 -16.15 -12.89 -8.95
CA PRO A 319 -16.69 -12.51 -10.25
C PRO A 319 -15.74 -11.54 -10.96
N ARG A 320 -15.35 -11.89 -12.20
CA ARG A 320 -14.54 -11.01 -13.06
C ARG A 320 -15.32 -9.81 -13.60
N THR A 321 -16.66 -9.86 -13.53
CA THR A 321 -17.49 -8.76 -14.02
C THR A 321 -17.57 -7.65 -12.96
N ARG A 322 -17.36 -6.41 -13.40
CA ARG A 322 -17.35 -5.24 -12.53
C ARG A 322 -18.65 -5.09 -11.72
N ASN A 323 -19.79 -5.43 -12.32
CA ASN A 323 -21.11 -5.24 -11.71
C ASN A 323 -21.35 -6.17 -10.52
N GLU A 324 -21.03 -7.46 -10.66
CA GLU A 324 -21.18 -8.45 -9.58
C GLU A 324 -20.16 -8.23 -8.47
N SER A 325 -18.96 -7.76 -8.83
CA SER A 325 -17.92 -7.45 -7.85
C SER A 325 -18.39 -6.39 -6.84
N ASN A 326 -19.27 -5.46 -7.22
CA ASN A 326 -19.70 -4.36 -6.37
C ASN A 326 -20.61 -4.78 -5.20
N ASP A 327 -21.12 -6.01 -5.17
CA ASP A 327 -21.94 -6.51 -4.06
C ASP A 327 -21.06 -6.93 -2.86
N ILE A 328 -20.97 -6.06 -1.87
CA ILE A 328 -20.20 -6.27 -0.63
C ILE A 328 -20.68 -7.54 0.11
N ASN A 329 -21.97 -7.86 0.07
CA ASN A 329 -22.52 -9.02 0.78
C ASN A 329 -22.11 -10.33 0.09
N LEU A 330 -22.15 -10.36 -1.24
CA LEU A 330 -21.66 -11.49 -2.03
C LEU A 330 -20.17 -11.74 -1.73
N MET A 331 -19.37 -10.67 -1.75
CA MET A 331 -17.92 -10.74 -1.49
C MET A 331 -17.61 -11.22 -0.08
N THR A 332 -18.34 -10.72 0.93
CA THR A 332 -18.22 -11.19 2.31
C THR A 332 -18.59 -12.67 2.42
N THR A 333 -19.60 -13.11 1.69
CA THR A 333 -20.04 -14.52 1.65
C THR A 333 -18.99 -15.43 1.00
N LEU A 334 -18.33 -14.99 -0.07
CA LEU A 334 -17.26 -15.75 -0.72
C LEU A 334 -16.03 -15.90 0.18
N VAL A 335 -15.63 -14.81 0.85
CA VAL A 335 -14.53 -14.83 1.83
C VAL A 335 -14.88 -15.78 3.00
N GLU A 336 -16.08 -15.67 3.56
CA GLU A 336 -16.55 -16.57 4.63
C GLU A 336 -16.57 -18.04 4.17
N LYS A 337 -17.07 -18.30 2.96
CA LYS A 337 -17.11 -19.64 2.36
C LYS A 337 -15.72 -20.23 2.24
N GLU A 338 -14.72 -19.46 1.80
CA GLU A 338 -13.36 -19.99 1.68
C GLU A 338 -12.69 -20.22 3.04
N ILE A 339 -12.84 -19.29 3.99
CA ILE A 339 -12.29 -19.45 5.35
C ILE A 339 -12.89 -20.66 6.07
N THR A 340 -14.15 -20.99 5.77
CA THR A 340 -14.87 -22.12 6.38
C THR A 340 -14.61 -23.46 5.70
N LYS A 341 -13.98 -23.50 4.52
CA LYS A 341 -13.61 -24.77 3.85
C LYS A 341 -12.56 -25.60 4.62
N CYS A 342 -11.96 -25.06 5.69
CA CYS A 342 -10.83 -25.65 6.42
C CYS A 342 -9.65 -25.94 5.47
N GLY A 343 -8.66 -25.07 5.45
CA GLY A 343 -7.50 -25.23 4.59
C GLY A 343 -6.42 -24.22 4.88
N LYS A 344 -5.57 -23.97 3.88
CA LYS A 344 -4.54 -22.94 3.93
C LYS A 344 -5.15 -21.58 3.63
N SER A 345 -6.09 -21.13 4.45
CA SER A 345 -6.73 -19.83 4.30
C SER A 345 -6.55 -19.02 5.57
N VAL A 346 -6.08 -17.78 5.43
CA VAL A 346 -5.85 -16.84 6.51
C VAL A 346 -6.74 -15.63 6.27
N TYR A 347 -7.49 -15.25 7.30
CA TYR A 347 -8.24 -14.00 7.29
C TYR A 347 -7.43 -12.89 7.95
N VAL A 348 -7.26 -11.79 7.23
CA VAL A 348 -6.51 -10.61 7.68
C VAL A 348 -7.42 -9.40 7.64
N ALA A 349 -7.49 -8.67 8.75
CA ALA A 349 -8.28 -7.45 8.87
C ALA A 349 -7.65 -6.52 9.92
N LEU A 350 -8.15 -5.28 9.99
CA LEU A 350 -7.83 -4.35 11.07
C LEU A 350 -8.24 -4.95 12.43
N THR A 351 -7.46 -4.69 13.48
CA THR A 351 -7.63 -5.34 14.79
C THR A 351 -9.03 -5.17 15.38
N ASP A 352 -9.60 -3.97 15.28
CA ASP A 352 -10.94 -3.65 15.79
C ASP A 352 -12.06 -4.44 15.07
N ARG A 353 -11.93 -4.58 13.75
CA ARG A 353 -12.84 -5.36 12.91
C ARG A 353 -12.61 -6.87 13.04
N PHE A 354 -11.36 -7.27 13.20
CA PHE A 354 -10.92 -8.67 13.26
C PHE A 354 -11.56 -9.41 14.43
N GLU A 355 -11.58 -8.82 15.64
CA GLU A 355 -12.16 -9.48 16.82
C GLU A 355 -13.64 -9.80 16.63
N ALA A 356 -14.39 -8.86 16.04
CA ALA A 356 -15.82 -9.05 15.81
C ALA A 356 -16.10 -10.12 14.75
N GLU A 357 -15.29 -10.15 13.68
CA GLU A 357 -15.37 -11.20 12.65
C GLU A 357 -15.01 -12.57 13.26
N TYR A 358 -13.92 -12.66 14.05
CA TYR A 358 -13.50 -13.88 14.72
C TYR A 358 -14.60 -14.43 15.64
N ASP A 359 -15.20 -13.57 16.46
CA ASP A 359 -16.33 -13.91 17.31
C ASP A 359 -17.55 -14.40 16.52
N PHE A 360 -17.85 -13.74 15.39
CA PHE A 360 -18.93 -14.14 14.50
C PHE A 360 -18.68 -15.55 13.93
N LEU A 361 -17.50 -15.78 13.33
CA LEU A 361 -17.12 -17.05 12.72
C LEU A 361 -17.16 -18.19 13.74
N ARG A 362 -16.58 -18.00 14.94
CA ARG A 362 -16.57 -18.99 16.01
C ARG A 362 -17.98 -19.36 16.49
N ARG A 363 -18.89 -18.38 16.58
CA ARG A 363 -20.28 -18.62 17.05
C ARG A 363 -21.14 -19.30 15.99
N LYS A 364 -20.99 -18.92 14.72
CA LYS A 364 -21.80 -19.41 13.60
C LYS A 364 -21.31 -20.75 13.05
N HIS A 365 -20.00 -20.97 13.03
CA HIS A 365 -19.37 -22.18 12.50
C HIS A 365 -18.77 -23.02 13.63
N ARG A 366 -19.62 -23.48 14.57
CA ARG A 366 -19.20 -24.24 15.76
C ARG A 366 -18.42 -25.52 15.45
N GLY A 367 -18.56 -26.05 14.23
CA GLY A 367 -17.85 -27.23 13.77
C GLY A 367 -16.37 -26.98 13.44
N ILE A 368 -15.96 -25.73 13.27
CA ILE A 368 -14.63 -25.33 12.80
C ILE A 368 -13.87 -24.67 13.95
N ARG A 369 -12.60 -25.03 14.13
CA ARG A 369 -11.72 -24.40 15.10
C ARG A 369 -10.92 -23.32 14.40
N PHE A 370 -11.28 -22.05 14.63
CA PHE A 370 -10.52 -20.91 14.13
C PHE A 370 -9.35 -20.62 15.06
N HIS A 371 -8.15 -20.55 14.48
CA HIS A 371 -6.95 -20.12 15.16
C HIS A 371 -6.71 -18.64 14.90
N LYS A 372 -6.37 -17.91 15.96
CA LYS A 372 -5.99 -16.50 15.92
C LYS A 372 -4.48 -16.41 16.08
N GLY A 373 -3.80 -15.63 15.24
CA GLY A 373 -2.39 -15.34 15.42
C GLY A 373 -2.17 -14.30 16.52
N ASP A 374 -1.05 -14.40 17.22
CA ASP A 374 -0.68 -13.46 18.30
C ASP A 374 -0.05 -12.17 17.76
N ASP A 375 0.53 -12.23 16.56
CA ASP A 375 1.26 -11.12 15.95
C ASP A 375 0.35 -10.23 15.09
N ALA A 376 0.50 -8.91 15.26
CA ALA A 376 -0.09 -7.91 14.38
C ALA A 376 0.93 -7.45 13.33
N ILE A 377 0.53 -7.49 12.06
CA ILE A 377 1.33 -6.93 10.96
C ILE A 377 1.15 -5.42 11.00
N ASN A 378 2.26 -4.66 11.12
CA ASN A 378 2.26 -3.20 11.19
C ASN A 378 1.41 -2.65 12.34
N SER A 379 1.75 -3.02 13.58
CA SER A 379 1.15 -2.40 14.76
C SER A 379 1.52 -0.92 14.83
N GLN A 380 0.70 -0.08 14.21
CA GLN A 380 0.77 1.36 14.36
C GLN A 380 -0.25 1.79 15.39
N PRO A 381 0.12 2.68 16.34
CA PRO A 381 -0.87 3.29 17.19
C PRO A 381 -1.82 4.11 16.32
N TYR A 382 -3.11 3.81 16.39
CA TYR A 382 -4.15 4.64 15.81
C TYR A 382 -4.87 5.39 16.92
N GLY A 383 -5.39 6.56 16.60
CA GLY A 383 -6.04 7.40 17.59
C GLY A 383 -6.64 8.65 16.97
N TYR A 384 -7.19 9.50 17.85
CA TYR A 384 -7.81 10.75 17.46
C TYR A 384 -6.83 11.88 17.68
N SER A 385 -6.64 12.70 16.65
CA SER A 385 -5.89 13.95 16.75
C SER A 385 -6.86 15.11 16.98
N PHE A 386 -6.58 15.95 17.97
CA PHE A 386 -7.40 17.10 18.31
C PHE A 386 -6.64 18.40 18.00
N LYS A 387 -7.19 19.20 17.08
CA LYS A 387 -6.74 20.59 16.90
C LYS A 387 -7.04 21.38 18.19
N SER A 388 -6.12 22.25 18.61
CA SER A 388 -6.26 23.10 19.81
C SER A 388 -6.37 22.35 21.15
N SER A 389 -5.60 21.26 21.29
CA SER A 389 -5.44 20.61 22.59
C SER A 389 -4.94 21.62 23.64
N GLY A 390 -5.61 21.69 24.80
CA GLY A 390 -5.30 22.66 25.86
C GLY A 390 -6.36 23.76 26.05
N ILE A 391 -7.07 24.16 24.99
CA ILE A 391 -8.18 25.14 25.10
C ILE A 391 -9.53 24.41 25.18
N SER A 392 -9.69 23.37 24.37
CA SER A 392 -10.92 22.57 24.35
C SER A 392 -10.98 21.58 25.51
N LYS A 393 -12.16 21.41 26.11
CA LYS A 393 -12.44 20.33 27.08
C LYS A 393 -12.59 18.96 26.40
N VAL A 394 -12.77 18.91 25.09
CA VAL A 394 -13.05 17.68 24.33
C VAL A 394 -11.97 16.61 24.48
N PRO A 395 -10.66 16.89 24.31
CA PRO A 395 -9.62 15.87 24.48
C PRO A 395 -9.61 15.24 25.88
N ARG A 396 -9.92 16.04 26.92
CA ARG A 396 -10.01 15.57 28.30
C ARG A 396 -11.19 14.63 28.50
N CYS A 397 -12.38 14.99 28.01
CA CYS A 397 -13.55 14.12 28.06
C CYS A 397 -13.33 12.84 27.25
N TYR A 398 -12.71 12.96 26.07
CA TYR A 398 -12.41 11.82 25.20
C TYR A 398 -11.43 10.85 25.85
N ARG A 399 -10.39 11.37 26.51
CA ARG A 399 -9.47 10.56 27.31
C ARG A 399 -10.20 9.78 28.41
N SER A 400 -11.12 10.41 29.14
CA SER A 400 -11.93 9.73 30.15
C SER A 400 -12.86 8.65 29.56
N LEU A 401 -13.33 8.81 28.32
CA LEU A 401 -14.08 7.75 27.61
C LEU A 401 -13.22 6.56 27.21
N LEU A 402 -11.95 6.79 26.85
CA LEU A 402 -10.98 5.73 26.56
C LEU A 402 -10.57 5.00 27.85
N GLU A 403 -10.18 5.75 28.88
CA GLU A 403 -9.72 5.20 30.16
C GLU A 403 -10.82 4.40 30.89
N SER A 404 -12.08 4.78 30.72
CA SER A 404 -13.22 4.02 31.27
C SER A 404 -13.59 2.77 30.45
N GLY A 405 -13.00 2.57 29.26
CA GLY A 405 -13.32 1.45 28.37
C GLY A 405 -14.65 1.58 27.62
N ILE A 406 -15.39 2.68 27.81
CA ILE A 406 -16.69 2.91 27.15
C ILE A 406 -16.52 2.90 25.63
N HIS A 407 -15.48 3.57 25.11
CA HIS A 407 -15.21 3.60 23.67
C HIS A 407 -15.03 2.20 23.08
N THR A 408 -14.25 1.34 23.75
CA THR A 408 -14.04 -0.05 23.31
C THR A 408 -15.35 -0.84 23.25
N ILE A 409 -16.22 -0.68 24.25
CA ILE A 409 -17.53 -1.35 24.29
C ILE A 409 -18.43 -0.86 23.15
N VAL A 410 -18.44 0.46 22.90
CA VAL A 410 -19.24 1.07 21.81
C VAL A 410 -18.80 0.51 20.46
N VAL A 411 -17.49 0.54 20.17
CA VAL A 411 -16.94 0.01 18.91
C VAL A 411 -17.23 -1.48 18.76
N GLN A 412 -17.05 -2.28 19.82
CA GLN A 412 -17.38 -3.70 19.78
C GLN A 412 -18.87 -3.96 19.54
N ASN A 413 -19.76 -3.16 20.13
CA ASN A 413 -21.20 -3.32 19.96
C ASN A 413 -21.66 -2.92 18.56
N GLU A 414 -21.09 -1.86 17.97
CA GLU A 414 -21.32 -1.46 16.59
C GLU A 414 -20.98 -2.61 15.63
N TRP A 415 -19.78 -3.18 15.76
CA TRP A 415 -19.39 -4.33 14.94
C TRP A 415 -20.26 -5.56 15.20
N ARG A 416 -20.63 -5.85 16.45
CA ARG A 416 -21.56 -6.96 16.76
C ARG A 416 -22.92 -6.77 16.10
N GLU A 417 -23.42 -5.54 16.02
CA GLU A 417 -24.71 -5.26 15.37
C GLU A 417 -24.65 -5.51 13.85
N ILE A 418 -23.57 -5.08 13.20
CA ILE A 418 -23.31 -5.37 11.78
C ILE A 418 -23.34 -6.89 11.54
N HIS A 419 -22.65 -7.66 12.38
CA HIS A 419 -22.61 -9.12 12.29
C HIS A 419 -23.92 -9.80 12.69
N ARG A 420 -24.75 -9.19 13.54
CA ARG A 420 -26.05 -9.74 13.94
C ARG A 420 -27.02 -9.84 12.76
N LYS A 421 -26.94 -8.89 11.83
CA LYS A 421 -27.81 -8.83 10.64
C LYS A 421 -27.29 -9.71 9.49
N ARG A 422 -26.02 -10.10 9.53
CA ARG A 422 -25.38 -10.96 8.52
C ARG A 422 -25.85 -12.41 8.64
N LYS A 423 -26.27 -12.99 7.50
CA LYS A 423 -26.57 -14.43 7.39
C LYS A 423 -25.26 -15.18 7.18
N PRO A 424 -24.96 -16.24 7.95
CA PRO A 424 -23.75 -17.04 7.74
C PRO A 424 -23.82 -17.74 6.39
N CYS A 425 -22.66 -17.96 5.77
CA CYS A 425 -22.59 -18.78 4.56
C CYS A 425 -23.00 -20.22 4.91
N ARG A 426 -23.75 -20.87 4.01
CA ARG A 426 -23.96 -22.32 4.13
C ARG A 426 -22.63 -22.98 3.81
N VAL A 427 -21.99 -23.52 4.84
CA VAL A 427 -20.90 -24.46 4.64
C VAL A 427 -21.61 -25.71 4.13
N ASP A 428 -21.32 -26.11 2.89
CA ASP A 428 -21.70 -27.44 2.43
C ASP A 428 -21.19 -28.37 3.52
N ASP A 429 -22.07 -29.20 4.08
CA ASP A 429 -21.70 -30.14 5.14
C ASP A 429 -20.57 -30.98 4.56
N VAL A 430 -19.33 -30.55 4.76
CA VAL A 430 -18.12 -31.32 4.57
C VAL A 430 -18.37 -32.37 5.61
N ALA A 431 -19.01 -33.46 5.17
CA ALA A 431 -19.37 -34.59 5.98
C ALA A 431 -18.10 -34.83 6.75
N LYS A 432 -18.12 -34.45 8.03
CA LYS A 432 -16.97 -34.64 8.90
C LYS A 432 -16.84 -36.14 8.85
N GLU A 433 -15.93 -36.62 8.01
CA GLU A 433 -15.43 -37.97 8.08
C GLU A 433 -14.99 -38.07 9.52
N SER A 434 -15.86 -38.74 10.26
CA SER A 434 -16.14 -38.37 11.63
C SER A 434 -14.83 -38.46 12.39
N LEU A 435 -14.62 -37.56 13.35
CA LEU A 435 -13.47 -37.59 14.26
C LEU A 435 -13.29 -38.98 14.92
N LEU A 436 -14.33 -39.83 14.84
CA LEU A 436 -14.30 -41.27 15.12
C LEU A 436 -13.29 -42.06 14.27
N GLY A 437 -12.86 -41.63 13.09
CA GLY A 437 -11.95 -42.39 12.22
C GLY A 437 -10.61 -42.69 12.90
N GLY A 438 -9.99 -41.68 13.52
CA GLY A 438 -8.74 -41.87 14.26
C GLY A 438 -8.94 -42.64 15.57
N GLY A 439 -9.96 -42.28 16.34
CA GLY A 439 -10.25 -42.93 17.63
C GLY A 439 -10.63 -44.40 17.50
N LEU A 440 -11.46 -44.75 16.51
CA LEU A 440 -11.83 -46.14 16.23
C LEU A 440 -10.62 -46.94 15.78
N ILE A 441 -9.75 -46.42 14.92
CA ILE A 441 -8.54 -47.12 14.51
C ILE A 441 -7.65 -47.42 15.73
N THR A 442 -7.45 -46.45 16.63
CA THR A 442 -6.67 -46.71 17.86
C THR A 442 -7.34 -47.74 18.75
N LEU A 443 -8.67 -47.73 18.86
CA LEU A 443 -9.42 -48.75 19.61
C LEU A 443 -9.22 -50.15 19.00
N PHE A 444 -9.33 -50.28 17.67
CA PHE A 444 -9.10 -51.54 16.97
C PHE A 444 -7.65 -52.02 17.11
N MET A 445 -6.67 -51.11 17.08
CA MET A 445 -5.26 -51.48 17.33
C MET A 445 -5.05 -51.98 18.75
N ILE A 446 -5.60 -51.30 19.76
CA ILE A 446 -5.49 -51.73 21.16
C ILE A 446 -6.19 -53.08 21.36
N CYS A 447 -7.41 -53.25 20.83
CA CYS A 447 -8.11 -54.53 20.87
C CYS A 447 -7.33 -55.65 20.18
N GLY A 448 -6.73 -55.36 19.02
CA GLY A 448 -5.89 -56.33 18.29
C GLY A 448 -4.67 -56.77 19.10
N VAL A 449 -3.97 -55.84 19.74
CA VAL A 449 -2.82 -56.15 20.61
C VAL A 449 -3.25 -56.97 21.82
N LEU A 450 -4.36 -56.62 22.48
CA LEU A 450 -4.89 -57.36 23.62
C LEU A 450 -5.28 -58.80 23.25
N ILE A 451 -5.93 -58.99 22.10
CA ILE A 451 -6.27 -60.32 21.59
C ILE A 451 -5.00 -61.13 21.30
N ALA A 452 -4.00 -60.52 20.65
CA ALA A 452 -2.72 -61.18 20.38
C ALA A 452 -2.00 -61.59 21.67
N CYS A 453 -1.93 -60.71 22.67
CA CYS A 453 -1.37 -61.01 23.98
C CYS A 453 -2.12 -62.15 24.68
N ALA A 454 -3.46 -62.16 24.63
CA ALA A 454 -4.27 -63.21 25.22
C ALA A 454 -4.02 -64.57 24.55
N VAL A 455 -3.90 -64.61 23.22
CA VAL A 455 -3.57 -65.83 22.47
C VAL A 455 -2.16 -66.32 22.82
N CYS A 456 -1.17 -65.42 22.91
CA CYS A 456 0.19 -65.78 23.32
C CYS A 456 0.24 -66.34 24.75
N ALA A 457 -0.48 -65.71 25.69
CA ALA A 457 -0.57 -66.19 27.07
C ALA A 457 -1.24 -67.56 27.15
N ALA A 458 -2.37 -67.74 26.46
CA ALA A 458 -3.06 -69.04 26.40
C ALA A 458 -2.18 -70.13 25.78
N ALA A 459 -1.40 -69.82 24.74
CA ALA A 459 -0.47 -70.76 24.13
C ALA A 459 0.67 -71.15 25.10
N PHE A 460 1.17 -70.19 25.88
CA PHE A 460 2.22 -70.42 26.87
C PHE A 460 1.72 -71.26 28.07
N GLU A 461 0.54 -70.94 28.60
CA GLU A 461 -0.07 -71.70 29.71
C GLU A 461 -0.39 -73.13 29.29
N ASN A 462 -0.90 -73.31 28.06
CA ASN A 462 -1.24 -74.63 27.53
C ASN A 462 -0.07 -75.32 26.83
N GLN A 463 1.18 -74.85 26.98
CA GLN A 463 2.33 -75.39 26.25
C GLN A 463 2.49 -76.90 26.43
N ASN A 464 2.22 -77.44 27.61
CA ASN A 464 2.33 -78.87 27.90
C ASN A 464 1.22 -79.69 27.20
N VAL A 465 0.01 -79.15 27.14
CA VAL A 465 -1.13 -79.79 26.45
C VAL A 465 -0.91 -79.75 24.94
N ILE A 466 -0.46 -78.62 24.41
CA ILE A 466 -0.10 -78.45 23.00
C ILE A 466 1.05 -79.42 22.64
N TRP A 467 2.08 -79.53 23.48
CA TRP A 467 3.17 -80.49 23.27
C TRP A 467 2.67 -81.94 23.26
N ALA A 468 1.77 -82.31 24.18
CA ALA A 468 1.16 -83.63 24.20
C ALA A 468 0.36 -83.92 22.91
N TYR A 469 -0.41 -82.94 22.42
CA TYR A 469 -1.12 -83.06 21.14
C TYR A 469 -0.17 -83.18 19.95
N ILE A 470 0.90 -82.38 19.89
CA ILE A 470 1.91 -82.45 18.83
C ILE A 470 2.61 -83.81 18.84
N VAL A 471 2.97 -84.34 20.01
CA VAL A 471 3.56 -85.68 20.15
C VAL A 471 2.58 -86.75 19.70
N ASN A 472 1.33 -86.69 20.14
CA ASN A 472 0.31 -87.65 19.73
C ASN A 472 0.05 -87.61 18.22
N LEU A 473 0.01 -86.42 17.62
CA LEU A 473 -0.13 -86.24 16.18
C LEU A 473 1.09 -86.76 15.43
N TYR A 474 2.30 -86.49 15.92
CA TYR A 474 3.54 -87.00 15.33
C TYR A 474 3.60 -88.54 15.38
N VAL A 475 3.24 -89.13 16.52
CA VAL A 475 3.13 -90.58 16.69
C VAL A 475 2.08 -91.16 15.73
N PHE A 476 0.91 -90.53 15.61
CA PHE A 476 -0.15 -90.96 14.71
C PHE A 476 0.29 -90.89 13.23
N ILE A 477 0.94 -89.80 12.81
CA ILE A 477 1.47 -89.65 11.45
C ILE A 477 2.55 -90.70 11.20
N ARG A 478 3.49 -90.90 12.13
CA ARG A 478 4.56 -91.90 11.98
C ARG A 478 3.99 -93.32 11.90
N ALA A 479 3.01 -93.66 12.73
CA ALA A 479 2.33 -94.95 12.68
C ALA A 479 1.64 -95.18 11.33
N ASN A 480 0.95 -94.16 10.80
CA ASN A 480 0.29 -94.24 9.49
C ASN A 480 1.27 -94.30 8.31
N ILE A 481 2.41 -93.59 8.38
CA ILE A 481 3.45 -93.68 7.35
C ILE A 481 4.12 -95.07 7.34
N ILE A 482 4.35 -95.67 8.52
CA ILE A 482 4.93 -97.02 8.62
C ILE A 482 3.93 -98.08 8.11
N THR A 483 2.64 -97.95 8.40
CA THR A 483 1.62 -98.86 7.86
C THR A 483 1.40 -98.68 6.36
N SER A 484 1.51 -97.46 5.82
CA SER A 484 1.48 -97.26 4.37
C SER A 484 2.72 -97.80 3.66
N SER A 485 3.87 -97.87 4.34
CA SER A 485 5.12 -98.43 3.80
C SER A 485 5.10 -99.96 3.73
N PHE A 486 4.28 -100.64 4.54
CA PHE A 486 4.12 -102.10 4.50
C PHE A 486 3.05 -102.59 3.50
N SER A 487 2.30 -101.68 2.86
CA SER A 487 1.30 -101.99 1.83
C SER A 487 1.77 -101.65 0.40
N VAL A 488 3.09 -101.49 0.18
CA VAL A 488 3.67 -101.43 -1.18
C VAL A 488 4.26 -102.79 -1.55
N GLY A 489 3.40 -103.80 -1.45
CA GLY A 489 3.63 -105.15 -1.93
C GLY A 489 2.44 -105.57 -2.78
N ASN A 490 2.52 -105.25 -4.07
CA ASN A 490 1.76 -105.90 -5.14
C ASN A 490 0.27 -105.51 -5.27
N LYS A 491 0.00 -104.38 -5.94
CA LYS A 491 -1.19 -104.23 -6.80
C LYS A 491 -0.98 -103.10 -7.82
N LYS A 492 -0.77 -103.50 -9.09
CA LYS A 492 -0.94 -102.65 -10.27
C LYS A 492 -2.41 -102.22 -10.31
N THR A 493 -2.69 -100.95 -10.00
CA THR A 493 -4.00 -100.36 -10.23
C THR A 493 -3.83 -99.12 -11.08
N ARG A 494 -4.39 -99.16 -12.29
CA ARG A 494 -4.47 -98.03 -13.23
C ARG A 494 -5.33 -96.94 -12.60
N VAL A 495 -4.76 -95.74 -12.43
CA VAL A 495 -5.52 -94.55 -12.01
C VAL A 495 -6.05 -93.86 -13.26
N LEU A 496 -7.37 -93.82 -13.39
CA LEU A 496 -8.10 -93.03 -14.37
C LEU A 496 -8.22 -91.60 -13.80
N TRP A 497 -7.64 -90.62 -14.48
CA TRP A 497 -7.81 -89.20 -14.12
C TRP A 497 -9.21 -88.74 -14.54
N VAL A 498 -10.02 -88.32 -13.57
CA VAL A 498 -11.24 -87.55 -13.83
C VAL A 498 -10.99 -86.12 -13.39
N HIS A 499 -10.84 -85.23 -14.36
CA HIS A 499 -10.85 -83.79 -14.16
C HIS A 499 -12.25 -83.35 -13.74
N TYR A 500 -12.39 -82.76 -12.56
CA TYR A 500 -13.52 -81.88 -12.25
C TYR A 500 -13.05 -80.42 -12.35
N LYS A 501 -13.63 -79.72 -13.32
CA LYS A 501 -13.61 -78.26 -13.45
C LYS A 501 -14.67 -77.70 -12.51
N SER A 502 -14.30 -76.68 -11.74
CA SER A 502 -15.20 -75.56 -11.39
C SER A 502 -14.42 -74.27 -11.58
#